data_AF-A0A2L0HU26-F1
#
_entry.id   AF-A0A2L0HU26-F1
#
_cell.length_a   1.000
_cell.length_b   1.000
_cell.length_c   1.000
_cell.angle_alpha   90.00
_cell.angle_beta   90.00
_cell.angle_gamma   90.00
#
_symmetry.space_group_name_H-M   'P 1'
#
loop_
_entity.id
_entity.type
_entity.pdbx_description
1 polymer ?
#
loop_
_entity_poly.entity_id
_entity_poly.type
_entity_poly.pdbx_seq_one_letter_code
_entity_poly.pdbx_strand_id
1 'polypeptide(L)'
;MNKPFHQLPQWHDVIRQFTPNWFTVCMGTGILSIILAEFSAVHPMFWQFGAGLWLLNGLIFTLFSSLYALRWLLYPQEAKQIFAHPSMSLFLGTIPMALATLINGALKYGVVLYGTAIIGIAEWVWYLDVLMAVMVAFVVPFCMFSCQRHQLQQMTAVWLLPIVACEVAAASGAVLLQHLPVTPHAVGILFGSSVHDKFHRALVLSGFFFLKIASTFLNSSFFPKPIKRRIAI
;
A
#
# COMPACT_ATOMS: atom_id res chain seq x y z
N MET A 1 -24.63 36.26 14.53
CA MET A 1 -24.34 34.98 15.23
C MET A 1 -24.79 33.85 14.34
N ASN A 2 -23.88 33.27 13.55
CA ASN A 2 -24.19 32.18 12.62
C ASN A 2 -24.19 30.85 13.36
N LYS A 3 -25.26 30.07 13.19
CA LYS A 3 -25.49 28.78 13.86
C LYS A 3 -24.43 27.76 13.42
N PRO A 4 -23.68 27.13 14.34
CA PRO A 4 -22.53 26.25 14.04
C PRO A 4 -22.91 24.85 13.51
N PHE A 5 -24.20 24.57 13.28
CA PHE A 5 -24.70 23.23 12.97
C PHE A 5 -25.21 23.04 11.52
N HIS A 6 -24.91 23.97 10.60
CA HIS A 6 -25.25 23.84 9.17
C HIS A 6 -24.07 23.49 8.25
N GLN A 7 -22.89 23.26 8.82
CA GLN A 7 -21.75 22.66 8.11
C GLN A 7 -21.68 21.15 8.36
N LEU A 8 -22.82 20.47 8.32
CA LEU A 8 -22.78 19.02 8.11
C LEU A 8 -22.15 18.86 6.71
N PRO A 9 -20.99 18.19 6.58
CA PRO A 9 -20.35 18.02 5.30
C PRO A 9 -21.38 17.37 4.39
N GLN A 10 -21.74 18.05 3.30
CA GLN A 10 -22.67 17.48 2.34
C GLN A 10 -22.03 16.17 1.86
N TRP A 11 -22.82 15.14 1.55
CA TRP A 11 -22.28 13.85 1.08
C TRP A 11 -21.24 14.01 -0.04
N HIS A 12 -21.40 15.05 -0.85
CA HIS A 12 -20.45 15.51 -1.87
C HIS A 12 -19.06 15.90 -1.31
N ASP A 13 -18.97 16.59 -0.17
CA ASP A 13 -17.71 17.00 0.46
C ASP A 13 -16.95 15.80 1.04
N VAL A 14 -17.66 14.81 1.58
CA VAL A 14 -17.06 13.55 2.06
C VAL A 14 -16.39 12.82 0.90
N ILE A 15 -17.07 12.70 -0.25
CA ILE A 15 -16.53 12.08 -1.46
C ILE A 15 -15.34 12.91 -2.01
N ARG A 16 -15.44 14.25 -1.96
CA ARG A 16 -14.42 15.17 -2.45
C ARG A 16 -13.15 15.17 -1.59
N GLN A 17 -13.27 14.95 -0.29
CA GLN A 17 -12.15 14.87 0.65
C GLN A 17 -11.63 13.45 0.86
N PHE A 18 -12.24 12.44 0.24
CA PHE A 18 -11.85 11.04 0.41
C PHE A 18 -10.50 10.73 -0.24
N THR A 19 -9.46 10.53 0.58
CA THR A 19 -8.08 10.35 0.12
C THR A 19 -7.60 8.90 0.25
N PRO A 20 -6.59 8.48 -0.54
CA PRO A 20 -6.05 7.12 -0.47
C PRO A 20 -5.50 6.73 0.92
N ASN A 21 -5.20 7.71 1.77
CA ASN A 21 -4.74 7.49 3.13
C ASN A 21 -5.75 6.68 3.98
N TRP A 22 -7.05 6.76 3.71
CA TRP A 22 -8.06 5.99 4.45
C TRP A 22 -7.91 4.48 4.30
N PHE A 23 -7.30 4.00 3.21
CA PHE A 23 -6.99 2.57 3.03
C PHE A 23 -5.95 2.06 4.05
N THR A 24 -5.23 2.93 4.75
CA THR A 24 -4.36 2.52 5.88
C THR A 24 -5.14 1.88 7.02
N VAL A 25 -6.41 2.30 7.23
CA VAL A 25 -7.30 1.68 8.22
C VAL A 25 -7.58 0.24 7.80
N CYS A 26 -7.92 -0.01 6.54
CA CYS A 26 -8.16 -1.37 6.04
C CYS A 26 -6.91 -2.25 6.15
N MET A 27 -5.75 -1.69 5.80
CA MET A 27 -4.47 -2.39 5.92
C MET A 27 -4.20 -2.80 7.39
N GLY A 28 -4.37 -1.88 8.33
CA GLY A 28 -4.16 -2.14 9.76
C GLY A 28 -5.15 -3.16 10.33
N THR A 29 -6.44 -3.03 10.02
CA THR A 29 -7.47 -3.98 10.46
C THR A 29 -7.25 -5.37 9.85
N GLY A 30 -6.84 -5.43 8.58
CA GLY A 30 -6.53 -6.70 7.90
C GLY A 30 -5.34 -7.44 8.51
N ILE A 31 -4.23 -6.73 8.79
CA ILE A 31 -3.06 -7.32 9.45
C ILE A 31 -3.40 -7.79 10.86
N LEU A 32 -4.15 -6.99 11.62
CA LEU A 32 -4.58 -7.37 12.97
C LEU A 32 -5.40 -8.65 12.94
N SER A 33 -6.32 -8.78 11.97
CA SER A 33 -7.08 -10.01 11.75
C SER A 33 -6.15 -11.20 11.50
N ILE A 34 -5.25 -11.14 10.51
CA ILE A 34 -4.34 -12.25 10.16
C ILE A 34 -3.49 -12.70 11.35
N ILE A 35 -2.94 -11.75 12.12
CA ILE A 35 -2.14 -12.03 13.32
C ILE A 35 -2.98 -12.74 14.37
N LEU A 36 -4.23 -12.32 14.58
CA LEU A 36 -5.11 -12.93 15.57
C LEU A 36 -5.37 -14.42 15.29
N ALA A 37 -5.39 -14.84 14.02
CA ALA A 37 -5.46 -16.25 13.68
C ALA A 37 -4.18 -17.05 13.99
N GLU A 38 -3.01 -16.43 14.11
CA GLU A 38 -1.82 -17.17 14.59
C GLU A 38 -1.95 -17.52 16.09
N PHE A 39 -2.64 -16.68 16.86
CA PHE A 39 -2.87 -16.92 18.29
C PHE A 39 -4.05 -17.85 18.57
N SER A 40 -4.69 -18.43 17.54
CA SER A 40 -5.81 -19.37 17.73
C SER A 40 -5.42 -20.63 18.51
N ALA A 41 -4.14 -20.99 18.50
CA ALA A 41 -3.59 -22.10 19.29
C ALA A 41 -3.65 -21.85 20.81
N VAL A 42 -3.66 -20.58 21.25
CA VAL A 42 -3.76 -20.20 22.66
C VAL A 42 -5.21 -20.22 23.12
N HIS A 43 -6.11 -19.65 22.33
CA HIS A 43 -7.54 -19.67 22.63
C HIS A 43 -8.37 -19.62 21.34
N PRO A 44 -9.36 -20.53 21.15
CA PRO A 44 -10.15 -20.62 19.92
C PRO A 44 -10.98 -19.35 19.64
N MET A 45 -11.25 -18.54 20.67
CA MET A 45 -11.97 -17.27 20.55
C MET A 45 -11.21 -16.24 19.69
N PHE A 46 -9.87 -16.28 19.65
CA PHE A 46 -9.07 -15.37 18.82
C PHE A 46 -9.34 -15.58 17.32
N TRP A 47 -9.62 -16.82 16.93
CA TRP A 47 -9.98 -17.13 15.55
C TRP A 47 -11.32 -16.47 15.18
N GLN A 48 -12.32 -16.53 16.06
CA GLN A 48 -13.64 -15.93 15.85
C GLN A 48 -13.58 -14.40 15.76
N PHE A 49 -12.82 -13.76 16.66
CA PHE A 49 -12.58 -12.32 16.59
C PHE A 49 -11.84 -11.93 15.29
N GLY A 50 -10.83 -12.72 14.89
CA GLY A 50 -10.08 -12.49 13.67
C GLY A 50 -10.95 -12.60 12.42
N ALA A 51 -11.82 -13.61 12.36
CA ALA A 51 -12.79 -13.77 11.27
C ALA A 51 -13.80 -12.61 11.22
N GLY A 52 -14.28 -12.14 12.38
CA GLY A 52 -15.15 -10.96 12.47
C GLY A 52 -14.46 -9.69 11.96
N LEU A 53 -13.20 -9.47 12.33
CA LEU A 53 -12.39 -8.36 11.83
C LEU A 53 -12.13 -8.46 10.33
N TRP A 54 -11.92 -9.67 9.79
CA TRP A 54 -11.74 -9.87 8.36
C TRP A 54 -13.00 -9.50 7.57
N LEU A 55 -14.18 -9.92 8.02
CA LEU A 55 -15.45 -9.54 7.41
C LEU A 55 -15.70 -8.03 7.47
N LEU A 56 -15.43 -7.42 8.64
CA LEU A 56 -15.52 -5.98 8.81
C LEU A 56 -14.54 -5.25 7.88
N ASN A 57 -13.31 -5.76 7.74
CA ASN A 57 -12.30 -5.19 6.85
C ASN A 57 -12.77 -5.24 5.38
N GLY A 58 -13.40 -6.34 4.96
CA GLY A 58 -14.01 -6.45 3.62
C GLY A 58 -15.09 -5.40 3.39
N LEU A 59 -15.96 -5.19 4.37
CA LEU A 59 -17.00 -4.15 4.29
C LEU A 59 -16.39 -2.74 4.20
N ILE A 60 -15.41 -2.42 5.03
CA ILE A 60 -14.75 -1.11 5.01
C ILE A 60 -14.00 -0.91 3.68
N PHE A 61 -13.30 -1.95 3.18
CA PHE A 61 -12.58 -1.89 1.92
C PHE A 61 -13.52 -1.67 0.72
N THR A 62 -14.66 -2.37 0.66
CA THR A 62 -15.65 -2.14 -0.41
C THR A 62 -16.28 -0.75 -0.33
N LEU A 63 -16.58 -0.26 0.87
CA LEU A 63 -17.06 1.11 1.09
C LEU A 63 -16.03 2.15 0.61
N PHE A 64 -14.77 2.01 0.99
CA PHE A 64 -13.71 2.94 0.59
C PHE A 64 -13.38 2.85 -0.91
N SER A 65 -13.40 1.65 -1.49
CA SER A 65 -13.21 1.44 -2.91
C SER A 65 -14.34 2.07 -3.73
N SER A 66 -15.59 1.91 -3.31
CA SER A 66 -16.75 2.56 -3.96
C SER A 66 -16.71 4.09 -3.85
N LEU A 67 -16.36 4.64 -2.69
CA LEU A 67 -16.17 6.09 -2.52
C LEU A 67 -15.03 6.62 -3.41
N TYR A 68 -13.93 5.88 -3.50
CA TYR A 68 -12.80 6.25 -4.35
C TYR A 68 -13.15 6.16 -5.85
N ALA A 69 -13.86 5.12 -6.28
CA ALA A 69 -14.36 4.98 -7.64
C ALA A 69 -15.35 6.10 -7.99
N LEU A 70 -16.25 6.44 -7.06
CA LEU A 70 -17.21 7.53 -7.23
C LEU A 70 -16.50 8.89 -7.36
N ARG A 71 -15.42 9.11 -6.60
CA ARG A 71 -14.57 10.30 -6.75
C ARG A 71 -13.92 10.37 -8.14
N TRP A 72 -13.46 9.24 -8.69
CA TRP A 72 -12.90 9.18 -10.04
C TRP A 72 -13.95 9.47 -11.13
N LEU A 73 -15.19 9.01 -10.95
CA LEU A 73 -16.29 9.22 -11.89
C LEU A 73 -16.83 10.67 -11.87
N LEU A 74 -17.01 11.24 -10.68
CA LEU A 74 -17.60 12.58 -10.52
C LEU A 74 -16.57 13.72 -10.64
N TYR A 75 -15.33 13.50 -10.17
CA TYR A 75 -14.29 14.55 -10.09
C TYR A 75 -12.93 14.07 -10.63
N PRO A 76 -12.84 13.67 -11.92
CA PRO A 76 -11.61 13.14 -12.52
C PRO A 76 -10.45 14.16 -12.51
N GLN A 77 -10.75 15.46 -12.56
CA GLN A 77 -9.73 16.51 -12.51
C GLN A 77 -9.06 16.58 -11.13
N GLU A 78 -9.82 16.46 -10.04
CA GLU A 78 -9.27 16.44 -8.68
C GLU A 78 -8.57 15.11 -8.35
N ALA A 79 -9.09 14.00 -8.88
CA ALA A 79 -8.43 12.70 -8.76
C ALA A 79 -7.04 12.72 -9.40
N LYS A 80 -6.87 13.40 -10.55
CA LYS A 80 -5.56 13.58 -11.18
C LYS A 80 -4.60 14.45 -10.36
N GLN A 81 -5.10 15.41 -9.60
CA GLN A 81 -4.25 16.26 -8.74
C GLN A 81 -3.59 15.48 -7.59
N ILE A 82 -4.13 14.34 -7.19
CA ILE A 82 -3.50 13.45 -6.19
C ILE A 82 -2.12 12.96 -6.66
N PHE A 83 -1.95 12.71 -7.97
CA PHE A 83 -0.65 12.33 -8.54
C PHE A 83 0.37 13.48 -8.54
N ALA A 84 -0.09 14.73 -8.51
CA ALA A 84 0.79 15.89 -8.40
C ALA A 84 1.28 16.14 -6.96
N HIS A 85 0.59 15.61 -5.95
CA HIS A 85 0.98 15.78 -4.55
C HIS A 85 2.00 14.70 -4.08
N PRO A 86 3.19 15.11 -3.61
CA PRO A 86 4.28 14.19 -3.28
C PRO A 86 3.99 13.23 -2.14
N SER A 87 3.21 13.64 -1.13
CA SER A 87 2.80 12.75 -0.04
C SER A 87 1.62 11.85 -0.40
N MET A 88 0.65 12.37 -1.16
CA MET A 88 -0.63 11.68 -1.42
C MET A 88 -0.50 10.59 -2.47
N SER A 89 0.41 10.76 -3.44
CA SER A 89 0.72 9.75 -4.45
C SER A 89 1.32 8.47 -3.84
N LEU A 90 2.10 8.57 -2.76
CA LEU A 90 2.69 7.42 -2.06
C LEU A 90 1.63 6.52 -1.41
N PHE A 91 0.53 7.11 -0.94
CA PHE A 91 -0.60 6.36 -0.37
C PHE A 91 -1.40 5.58 -1.41
N LEU A 92 -1.12 5.69 -2.71
CA LEU A 92 -1.75 4.80 -3.69
C LEU A 92 -1.30 3.34 -3.50
N GLY A 93 -0.13 3.10 -2.89
CA GLY A 93 0.34 1.76 -2.54
C GLY A 93 -0.46 1.08 -1.43
N THR A 94 -1.21 1.82 -0.63
CA THR A 94 -2.02 1.21 0.45
C THR A 94 -3.22 0.44 -0.09
N ILE A 95 -3.67 0.72 -1.31
CA ILE A 95 -4.80 0.03 -1.95
C ILE A 95 -4.44 -1.45 -2.22
N PRO A 96 -3.38 -1.77 -3.00
CA PRO A 96 -2.97 -3.16 -3.18
C PRO A 96 -2.55 -3.82 -1.86
N MET A 97 -1.88 -3.10 -0.95
CA MET A 97 -1.56 -3.66 0.38
C MET A 97 -2.81 -4.06 1.17
N ALA A 98 -3.87 -3.24 1.18
CA ALA A 98 -5.12 -3.58 1.85
C ALA A 98 -5.81 -4.77 1.15
N LEU A 99 -5.76 -4.84 -0.18
CA LEU A 99 -6.30 -5.97 -0.95
C LEU A 99 -5.56 -7.28 -0.64
N ALA A 100 -4.24 -7.25 -0.54
CA ALA A 100 -3.41 -8.38 -0.12
C ALA A 100 -3.79 -8.91 1.26
N THR A 101 -4.11 -8.04 2.24
CA THR A 101 -4.60 -8.50 3.56
C THR A 101 -5.93 -9.23 3.47
N LEU A 102 -6.82 -8.81 2.56
CA LEU A 102 -8.09 -9.47 2.31
C LEU A 102 -7.91 -10.84 1.67
N ILE A 103 -7.01 -10.96 0.68
CA ILE A 103 -6.63 -12.24 0.04
C ILE A 103 -6.08 -13.21 1.09
N ASN A 104 -5.10 -12.78 1.88
CA ASN A 104 -4.51 -13.64 2.92
C ASN A 104 -5.54 -14.05 3.98
N GLY A 105 -6.41 -13.14 4.39
CA GLY A 105 -7.52 -13.47 5.29
C GLY A 105 -8.53 -14.44 4.66
N ALA A 106 -8.79 -14.34 3.36
CA ALA A 106 -9.65 -15.29 2.63
C ALA A 106 -9.06 -16.70 2.60
N LEU A 107 -7.73 -16.82 2.45
CA LEU A 107 -7.04 -18.11 2.54
C LEU A 107 -7.07 -18.68 3.95
N LYS A 108 -6.96 -17.84 4.98
CA LYS A 108 -6.86 -18.28 6.38
C LYS A 108 -8.21 -18.59 7.03
N TYR A 109 -9.21 -17.74 6.79
CA TYR A 109 -10.56 -17.89 7.36
C TYR A 109 -11.56 -18.41 6.33
N GLY A 110 -11.49 -17.90 5.11
CA GLY A 110 -12.45 -18.19 4.06
C GLY A 110 -12.46 -19.65 3.63
N VAL A 111 -11.32 -20.34 3.67
CA VAL A 111 -11.25 -21.79 3.35
C VAL A 111 -12.08 -22.61 4.34
N VAL A 112 -12.10 -22.23 5.62
CA VAL A 112 -12.89 -22.91 6.66
C VAL A 112 -14.37 -22.53 6.56
N LEU A 113 -14.69 -21.28 6.24
CA LEU A 113 -16.07 -20.75 6.20
C LEU A 113 -16.82 -21.10 4.90
N TYR A 114 -16.14 -21.02 3.75
CA TYR A 114 -16.73 -21.10 2.41
C TYR A 114 -16.17 -22.26 1.57
N GLY A 115 -15.23 -23.04 2.12
CA GLY A 115 -14.62 -24.18 1.44
C GLY A 115 -13.53 -23.79 0.43
N THR A 116 -13.08 -24.76 -0.36
CA THR A 116 -11.96 -24.61 -1.30
C THR A 116 -12.25 -23.72 -2.51
N ALA A 117 -13.53 -23.43 -2.79
CA ALA A 117 -13.94 -22.56 -3.89
C ALA A 117 -13.36 -21.13 -3.75
N ILE A 118 -13.10 -20.68 -2.52
CA ILE A 118 -12.54 -19.35 -2.27
C ILE A 118 -11.09 -19.20 -2.75
N ILE A 119 -10.35 -20.31 -2.88
CA ILE A 119 -8.95 -20.29 -3.34
C ILE A 119 -8.87 -19.80 -4.78
N GLY A 120 -9.78 -20.27 -5.65
CA GLY A 120 -9.84 -19.80 -7.04
C GLY A 120 -10.21 -18.31 -7.14
N ILE A 121 -11.12 -17.83 -6.28
CA ILE A 121 -11.45 -16.40 -6.21
C ILE A 121 -10.24 -15.60 -5.73
N ALA A 122 -9.58 -16.06 -4.67
CA ALA A 122 -8.38 -15.43 -4.11
C ALA A 122 -7.25 -15.34 -5.15
N GLU A 123 -7.08 -16.35 -6.00
CA GLU A 123 -6.13 -16.35 -7.11
C GLU A 123 -6.42 -15.27 -8.16
N TRP A 124 -7.68 -15.16 -8.61
CA TRP A 124 -8.08 -14.10 -9.54
C TRP A 124 -7.90 -12.70 -8.95
N VAL A 125 -8.28 -12.52 -7.69
CA VAL A 125 -8.12 -11.25 -6.98
C VAL A 125 -6.63 -10.93 -6.78
N TRP A 126 -5.79 -11.94 -6.56
CA TRP A 126 -4.34 -11.79 -6.44
C TRP A 126 -3.69 -11.34 -7.75
N TYR A 127 -4.10 -11.87 -8.91
CA TYR A 127 -3.61 -11.36 -10.20
C TYR A 127 -3.94 -9.88 -10.40
N LEU A 128 -5.15 -9.47 -10.00
CA LEU A 128 -5.57 -8.06 -10.03
C LEU A 128 -4.72 -7.21 -9.07
N ASP A 129 -4.43 -7.72 -7.87
CA ASP A 129 -3.57 -7.08 -6.88
C ASP A 129 -2.14 -6.87 -7.40
N VAL A 130 -1.53 -7.90 -8.00
CA VAL A 130 -0.20 -7.82 -8.62
C VAL A 130 -0.18 -6.77 -9.72
N LEU A 131 -1.17 -6.76 -10.61
CA LEU A 131 -1.27 -5.76 -11.67
C LEU A 131 -1.35 -4.35 -11.10
N MET A 132 -2.18 -4.13 -10.05
CA MET A 132 -2.29 -2.84 -9.38
C MET A 132 -0.99 -2.43 -8.69
N ALA A 133 -0.34 -3.34 -7.97
CA ALA A 133 0.93 -3.08 -7.28
C ALA A 133 2.03 -2.67 -8.27
N VAL A 134 2.15 -3.39 -9.39
CA VAL A 134 3.10 -3.07 -10.47
C VAL A 134 2.79 -1.69 -11.08
N MET A 135 1.53 -1.41 -11.40
CA MET A 135 1.13 -0.09 -11.91
C MET A 135 1.51 1.03 -10.96
N VAL A 136 1.24 0.89 -9.66
CA VAL A 136 1.59 1.89 -8.65
C VAL A 136 3.11 2.04 -8.53
N ALA A 137 3.86 0.94 -8.57
CA ALA A 137 5.32 0.96 -8.50
C ALA A 137 5.98 1.65 -9.70
N PHE A 138 5.35 1.69 -10.88
CA PHE A 138 5.82 2.49 -12.01
C PHE A 138 5.31 3.93 -11.98
N VAL A 139 4.02 4.14 -11.72
CA VAL A 139 3.37 5.45 -11.78
C VAL A 139 3.91 6.39 -10.71
N VAL A 140 4.12 5.92 -9.48
CA VAL A 140 4.55 6.79 -8.38
C VAL A 140 5.96 7.35 -8.60
N PRO A 141 7.00 6.56 -8.88
CA PRO A 141 8.32 7.10 -9.23
C PRO A 141 8.28 7.98 -10.47
N PHE A 142 7.52 7.61 -11.50
CA PHE A 142 7.37 8.44 -12.70
C PHE A 142 6.82 9.84 -12.36
N CYS A 143 5.75 9.92 -11.57
CA CYS A 143 5.20 11.19 -11.09
C CYS A 143 6.20 11.96 -10.21
N MET A 144 6.99 11.27 -9.40
CA MET A 144 8.02 11.90 -8.57
C MET A 144 9.14 12.55 -9.40
N PHE A 145 9.56 11.92 -10.50
CA PHE A 145 10.59 12.47 -11.39
C PHE A 145 10.06 13.54 -12.36
N SER A 146 8.84 13.36 -12.90
CA SER A 146 8.30 14.26 -13.94
C SER A 146 7.53 15.46 -13.40
N CYS A 147 6.84 15.32 -12.26
CA CYS A 147 5.86 16.32 -11.81
C CYS A 147 6.22 16.99 -10.49
N GLN A 148 7.16 16.45 -9.70
CA GLN A 148 7.36 16.86 -8.31
C GLN A 148 8.81 17.35 -8.04
N ARG A 149 8.96 18.63 -7.70
CA ARG A 149 10.24 19.17 -7.20
C ARG A 149 10.41 18.81 -5.72
N HIS A 150 11.18 17.77 -5.43
CA HIS A 150 11.42 17.33 -4.07
C HIS A 150 12.60 18.05 -3.42
N GLN A 151 12.38 18.67 -2.26
CA GLN A 151 13.46 18.92 -1.31
C GLN A 151 13.73 17.61 -0.56
N LEU A 152 14.89 16.99 -0.84
CA LEU A 152 15.43 15.76 -0.23
C LEU A 152 15.45 15.75 1.31
N GLN A 153 15.21 16.90 1.96
CA GLN A 153 15.20 17.06 3.42
C GLN A 153 13.98 16.42 4.13
N GLN A 154 12.93 16.00 3.42
CA GLN A 154 11.70 15.41 4.01
C GLN A 154 11.51 13.92 3.68
N MET A 155 12.60 13.17 3.52
CA MET A 155 12.53 11.72 3.35
C MET A 155 11.92 11.08 4.61
N THR A 156 10.68 10.61 4.49
CA THR A 156 9.97 9.86 5.54
C THR A 156 9.74 8.42 5.09
N ALA A 157 9.41 7.52 6.04
CA ALA A 157 9.16 6.10 5.75
C ALA A 157 8.05 5.86 4.70
N VAL A 158 7.16 6.85 4.50
CA VAL A 158 6.08 6.84 3.51
C VAL A 158 6.59 6.64 2.08
N TRP A 159 7.84 7.01 1.79
CA TRP A 159 8.46 6.81 0.47
C TRP A 159 8.64 5.34 0.10
N LEU A 160 8.60 4.45 1.10
CA LEU A 160 8.68 3.00 0.89
C LEU A 160 7.31 2.39 0.58
N LEU A 161 6.19 3.09 0.75
CA LEU A 161 4.85 2.50 0.57
C LEU A 161 4.60 1.87 -0.80
N PRO A 162 4.94 2.52 -1.95
CA PRO A 162 4.76 1.90 -3.27
C PRO A 162 5.61 0.63 -3.44
N ILE A 163 6.74 0.57 -2.75
CA ILE A 163 7.69 -0.54 -2.81
C ILE A 163 7.19 -1.72 -1.98
N VAL A 164 6.77 -1.45 -0.74
CA VAL A 164 6.24 -2.45 0.17
C VAL A 164 4.96 -3.06 -0.40
N ALA A 165 4.17 -2.32 -1.17
CA ALA A 165 3.01 -2.87 -1.87
C ALA A 165 3.35 -4.05 -2.80
N CYS A 166 4.43 -3.94 -3.58
CA CYS A 166 4.89 -5.01 -4.47
C CYS A 166 5.41 -6.23 -3.69
N GLU A 167 6.11 -5.99 -2.58
CA GLU A 167 6.58 -7.05 -1.68
C GLU A 167 5.42 -7.81 -1.06
N VAL A 168 4.43 -7.10 -0.51
CA VAL A 168 3.27 -7.71 0.14
C VAL A 168 2.42 -8.49 -0.86
N ALA A 169 2.25 -8.00 -2.09
CA ALA A 169 1.61 -8.76 -3.17
C ALA A 169 2.36 -10.06 -3.49
N ALA A 170 3.70 -10.02 -3.59
CA ALA A 170 4.52 -11.20 -3.83
C ALA A 170 4.47 -12.20 -2.64
N ALA A 171 4.54 -11.71 -1.41
CA ALA A 171 4.42 -12.53 -0.20
C ALA A 171 3.06 -13.22 -0.12
N SER A 172 1.98 -12.52 -0.49
CA SER A 172 0.63 -13.10 -0.55
C SER A 172 0.52 -14.21 -1.60
N GLY A 173 1.23 -14.08 -2.73
CA GLY A 173 1.34 -15.13 -3.74
C GLY A 173 2.03 -16.39 -3.23
N ALA A 174 3.03 -16.25 -2.37
CA ALA A 174 3.68 -17.38 -1.71
C ALA A 174 2.74 -18.12 -0.74
N VAL A 175 1.87 -17.39 -0.03
CA VAL A 175 0.84 -17.98 0.86
C VAL A 175 -0.24 -18.70 0.04
N LEU A 176 -0.68 -18.10 -1.06
CA LEU A 176 -1.64 -18.70 -1.99
C LEU A 176 -1.11 -20.04 -2.54
N LEU A 177 0.18 -20.12 -2.85
CA LEU A 177 0.80 -21.31 -3.39
C LEU A 177 0.71 -22.55 -2.49
N GLN A 178 0.67 -22.36 -1.17
CA GLN A 178 0.54 -23.45 -0.20
C GLN A 178 -0.81 -24.19 -0.32
N HIS A 179 -1.79 -23.56 -0.96
CA HIS A 179 -3.15 -24.06 -1.12
C HIS A 179 -3.44 -24.59 -2.53
N LEU A 180 -2.51 -24.42 -3.48
CA LEU A 180 -2.66 -24.88 -4.87
C LEU A 180 -1.98 -26.23 -5.09
N PRO A 181 -2.59 -27.15 -5.87
CA PRO A 181 -1.92 -28.40 -6.25
C PRO A 181 -0.70 -28.09 -7.13
N VAL A 182 0.36 -28.90 -6.98
CA VAL A 182 1.64 -28.74 -7.70
C VAL A 182 1.43 -28.95 -9.20
N THR A 183 1.06 -27.86 -9.86
CA THR A 183 0.73 -27.77 -11.29
C THR A 183 1.77 -26.84 -11.94
N PRO A 184 2.11 -26.97 -13.23
CA PRO A 184 2.96 -25.99 -13.92
C PRO A 184 2.48 -24.53 -13.77
N HIS A 185 1.18 -24.31 -13.58
CA HIS A 185 0.61 -23.00 -13.22
C HIS A 185 1.13 -22.47 -11.86
N ALA A 186 1.15 -23.33 -10.83
CA ALA A 186 1.71 -22.99 -9.53
C ALA A 186 3.22 -22.72 -9.63
N VAL A 187 3.95 -23.48 -10.45
CA VAL A 187 5.38 -23.20 -10.71
C VAL A 187 5.56 -21.81 -11.35
N GLY A 188 4.69 -21.43 -12.29
CA GLY A 188 4.66 -20.08 -12.87
C GLY A 188 4.42 -18.97 -11.83
N ILE A 189 3.47 -19.17 -10.92
CA ILE A 189 3.20 -18.25 -9.80
C ILE A 189 4.41 -18.16 -8.85
N LEU A 190 5.05 -19.29 -8.54
CA LEU A 190 6.24 -19.34 -7.68
C LEU A 190 7.42 -18.57 -8.31
N PHE A 191 7.69 -18.78 -9.60
CA PHE A 191 8.73 -18.07 -10.32
C PHE A 191 8.39 -16.58 -10.45
N GLY A 192 7.14 -16.24 -10.80
CA GLY A 192 6.68 -14.85 -10.90
C GLY A 192 6.85 -14.10 -9.59
N SER A 193 6.40 -14.69 -8.47
CA SER A 193 6.52 -14.10 -7.13
C SER A 193 7.97 -13.97 -6.68
N SER A 194 8.80 -15.00 -6.92
CA SER A 194 10.22 -15.02 -6.52
C SER A 194 11.09 -14.07 -7.34
N VAL A 195 10.82 -13.95 -8.64
CA VAL A 195 11.54 -13.05 -9.54
C VAL A 195 11.10 -11.61 -9.29
N HIS A 196 9.80 -11.37 -9.08
CA HIS A 196 9.29 -10.04 -8.73
C HIS A 196 9.89 -9.55 -7.41
N ASP A 197 9.91 -10.37 -6.36
CA ASP A 197 10.50 -10.01 -5.06
C ASP A 197 12.00 -9.68 -5.18
N LYS A 198 12.78 -10.54 -5.84
CA LYS A 198 14.23 -10.36 -5.99
C LYS A 198 14.61 -9.19 -6.90
N PHE A 199 13.90 -9.03 -8.02
CA PHE A 199 14.13 -7.93 -8.95
C PHE A 199 13.77 -6.59 -8.31
N HIS A 200 12.65 -6.54 -7.57
CA HIS A 200 12.21 -5.33 -6.90
C HIS A 200 13.12 -4.94 -5.74
N ARG A 201 13.52 -5.89 -4.88
CA ARG A 201 14.50 -5.62 -3.79
C ARG A 201 15.85 -5.15 -4.32
N ALA A 202 16.31 -5.67 -5.47
CA ALA A 202 17.56 -5.23 -6.11
C ALA A 202 17.43 -3.83 -6.73
N LEU A 203 16.32 -3.53 -7.41
CA LEU A 203 16.03 -2.21 -7.97
C LEU A 203 15.96 -1.14 -6.86
N VAL A 204 15.31 -1.47 -5.75
CA VAL A 204 15.10 -0.59 -4.59
C VAL A 204 16.40 -0.29 -3.85
N LEU A 205 17.23 -1.31 -3.59
CA LEU A 205 18.55 -1.08 -3.00
C LEU A 205 19.39 -0.19 -3.92
N SER A 206 19.37 -0.43 -5.24
CA SER A 206 20.13 0.38 -6.19
C SER A 206 19.64 1.84 -6.27
N GLY A 207 18.34 2.09 -6.25
CA GLY A 207 17.74 3.42 -6.33
C GLY A 207 17.97 4.27 -5.07
N PHE A 208 17.79 3.68 -3.88
CA PHE A 208 18.10 4.36 -2.62
C PHE A 208 19.60 4.64 -2.48
N PHE A 209 20.47 3.72 -2.93
CA PHE A 209 21.92 3.94 -2.93
C PHE A 209 22.30 5.09 -3.86
N PHE A 210 21.76 5.13 -5.09
CA PHE A 210 22.01 6.20 -6.06
C PHE A 210 21.53 7.56 -5.56
N LEU A 211 20.33 7.64 -4.96
CA LEU A 211 19.79 8.88 -4.40
C LEU A 211 20.60 9.38 -3.20
N LYS A 212 21.11 8.49 -2.36
CA LYS A 212 21.97 8.83 -1.22
C LYS A 212 23.38 9.23 -1.64
N ILE A 213 23.91 8.62 -2.70
CA ILE A 213 25.19 9.01 -3.31
C ILE A 213 25.04 10.38 -3.98
N ALA A 214 24.00 10.60 -4.78
CA ALA A 214 23.75 11.87 -5.44
C ALA A 214 23.55 13.02 -4.43
N SER A 215 22.86 12.78 -3.32
CA SER A 215 22.68 13.78 -2.25
C SER A 215 23.98 14.06 -1.48
N THR A 216 24.82 13.05 -1.27
CA THR A 216 26.14 13.22 -0.65
C THR A 216 27.08 14.02 -1.56
N PHE A 217 27.05 13.76 -2.87
CA PHE A 217 27.82 14.51 -3.86
C PHE A 217 27.40 15.99 -3.91
N LEU A 218 26.10 16.27 -4.04
CA LEU A 218 25.57 17.64 -4.08
C LEU A 218 25.84 18.44 -2.79
N ASN A 219 25.85 17.78 -1.63
CA ASN A 219 26.13 18.43 -0.34
C ASN A 219 27.63 18.66 -0.08
N SER A 220 28.50 17.94 -0.80
CA SER A 220 29.96 18.04 -0.66
C SER A 220 30.60 19.14 -1.51
N SER A 221 29.90 19.68 -2.51
CA SER A 221 30.54 20.44 -3.58
C SER A 221 29.97 21.84 -3.85
N PHE A 222 29.67 22.72 -2.87
CA PHE A 222 29.54 24.17 -3.19
C PHE A 222 29.63 25.23 -2.06
N PHE A 223 29.91 24.94 -0.78
CA PHE A 223 30.09 26.02 0.21
C PHE A 223 31.37 25.87 1.07
N PRO A 224 32.38 26.74 0.88
CA PRO A 224 33.45 26.88 1.87
C PRO A 224 32.85 27.42 3.18
N LYS A 225 33.06 26.69 4.28
CA LYS A 225 32.61 27.08 5.62
C LYS A 225 33.18 28.45 6.00
N PRO A 226 32.39 29.42 6.47
CA PRO A 226 32.92 30.71 6.87
C PRO A 226 33.84 30.54 8.09
N ILE A 227 35.10 30.99 7.94
CA ILE A 227 36.12 31.03 8.98
C ILE A 227 35.60 31.94 10.11
N LYS A 228 35.20 31.35 11.24
CA LYS A 228 34.94 32.12 12.46
C LYS A 228 36.27 32.66 12.99
N ARG A 229 36.58 33.93 12.66
CA ARG A 229 37.59 34.71 13.38
C ARG A 229 37.17 34.82 14.85
N ARG A 230 37.92 34.17 15.75
CA ARG A 230 37.91 34.48 17.19
C ARG A 230 38.34 35.94 17.32
N ILE A 231 37.42 36.83 17.69
CA ILE A 231 37.76 38.15 18.21
C ILE A 231 38.01 37.94 19.70
N ALA A 232 39.26 38.20 20.10
CA ALA A 232 39.68 38.30 21.49
C ALA A 232 39.17 39.63 22.07
N ILE A 233 38.51 39.57 23.22
CA ILE A 233 38.59 40.56 24.31
C ILE A 233 38.39 39.76 25.61
#